data_AF-A0A4W5NDQ1-F1
#
_entry.id   AF-A0A4W5NDQ1-F1
#
_cell.length_a   1.000
_cell.length_b   1.000
_cell.length_c   1.000
_cell.angle_alpha   90.00
_cell.angle_beta   90.00
_cell.angle_gamma   90.00
#
_symmetry.space_group_name_H-M   'P 1'
#
loop_
_entity.id
_entity.type
_entity.pdbx_description
1 polymer ?
#
loop_
_entity_poly.entity_id
_entity_poly.type
_entity_poly.pdbx_seq_one_letter_code
_entity_poly.pdbx_strand_id
1 'polypeptide(L)'
;HTHSYKAAVGNYKRAVKRIDDGHRLCNDLMGCLQERAKIEKAYGDQLTAWSKRWRQLIEKGPQYGTVERAWLGVMTEAEKVSELHQEVKNGLLNEDLEKVKNWQKEAYHKQMIGGFKEAKEADEGFKKAQKPWAKKLKEMETAKKTYHMACKEEKLAATREADGKTQASVTTDQQKKLHEKTDKCKHDVQKAKEKYEKSLSELSAVTPPYQESMEQVFDQCQQHEVKRLTFLKEILLDIKRHLNLTENQRSVTGVILYRPIHTAVLNHLHQPFLPHDL
;
A
#
# COMPACT_ATOMS: atom_id res chain seq x y z
N HIS A 1 -14.86 -11.59 1.04
CA HIS A 1 -13.88 -10.86 1.89
C HIS A 1 -14.34 -9.48 2.40
N THR A 2 -15.44 -8.92 1.91
CA THR A 2 -15.84 -7.50 2.09
C THR A 2 -16.38 -7.09 3.46
N HIS A 3 -16.68 -8.02 4.38
CA HIS A 3 -17.31 -7.69 5.67
C HIS A 3 -16.45 -8.01 6.92
N SER A 4 -15.19 -8.44 6.72
CA SER A 4 -14.31 -8.92 7.80
C SER A 4 -13.99 -7.86 8.86
N TYR A 5 -14.10 -6.57 8.54
CA TYR A 5 -13.78 -5.47 9.47
C TYR A 5 -14.89 -5.20 10.48
N LYS A 6 -16.15 -5.53 10.14
CA LYS A 6 -17.32 -5.42 11.03
C LYS A 6 -17.48 -6.65 11.93
N ALA A 7 -16.80 -7.75 11.60
CA ALA A 7 -16.98 -9.07 12.23
C ALA A 7 -16.46 -9.17 13.67
N ALA A 8 -15.50 -8.32 14.07
CA ALA A 8 -14.97 -8.32 15.42
C ALA A 8 -14.48 -6.93 15.85
N VAL A 9 -14.46 -6.72 17.17
CA VAL A 9 -13.93 -5.50 17.77
C VAL A 9 -12.47 -5.31 17.36
N GLY A 10 -12.14 -4.16 16.79
CA GLY A 10 -10.77 -3.82 16.40
C GLY A 10 -10.28 -4.32 15.03
N ASN A 11 -11.08 -5.06 14.26
CA ASN A 11 -10.63 -5.53 12.92
C ASN A 11 -10.46 -4.39 11.89
N TYR A 12 -11.01 -3.21 12.17
CA TYR A 12 -10.85 -2.00 11.34
C TYR A 12 -9.41 -1.46 11.31
N LYS A 13 -8.53 -1.90 12.23
CA LYS A 13 -7.12 -1.45 12.30
C LYS A 13 -6.35 -1.62 11.00
N ARG A 14 -6.70 -2.62 10.17
CA ARG A 14 -6.08 -2.79 8.84
C ARG A 14 -6.42 -1.64 7.88
N ALA A 15 -7.66 -1.13 7.94
CA ALA A 15 -8.08 0.01 7.12
C ALA A 15 -7.35 1.29 7.54
N VAL A 16 -7.20 1.52 8.85
CA VAL A 16 -6.44 2.66 9.39
C VAL A 16 -4.96 2.56 8.99
N LYS A 17 -4.32 1.40 9.20
CA LYS A 17 -2.91 1.19 8.85
C LYS A 17 -2.63 1.45 7.37
N ARG A 18 -3.58 1.13 6.48
CA ARG A 18 -3.44 1.37 5.03
C ARG A 18 -3.23 2.85 4.70
N ILE A 19 -3.71 3.78 5.54
CA ILE A 19 -3.47 5.22 5.39
C ILE A 19 -1.98 5.51 5.60
N ASP A 20 -1.41 5.05 6.72
CA ASP A 20 0.03 5.19 7.00
C ASP A 20 0.91 4.52 5.94
N ASP A 21 0.53 3.30 5.52
CA ASP A 21 1.22 2.55 4.46
C ASP A 21 1.19 3.33 3.12
N GLY A 22 0.14 4.12 2.85
CA GLY A 22 0.07 4.96 1.66
C GLY A 22 1.09 6.09 1.63
N HIS A 23 1.33 6.76 2.76
CA HIS A 23 2.40 7.74 2.85
C HIS A 23 3.77 7.08 2.62
N ARG A 24 4.00 5.92 3.24
CA ARG A 24 5.25 5.15 3.06
C ARG A 24 5.47 4.78 1.59
N LEU A 25 4.45 4.29 0.90
CA LEU A 25 4.55 3.92 -0.52
C LEU A 25 4.93 5.11 -1.42
N CYS A 26 4.52 6.34 -1.06
CA CYS A 26 4.99 7.54 -1.76
C CYS A 26 6.50 7.76 -1.57
N ASN A 27 7.04 7.51 -0.37
CA ASN A 27 8.49 7.56 -0.14
C ASN A 27 9.22 6.48 -0.93
N ASP A 28 8.69 5.26 -0.95
CA ASP A 28 9.27 4.14 -1.69
C ASP A 28 9.32 4.47 -3.20
N LEU A 29 8.25 5.08 -3.74
CA LEU A 29 8.24 5.55 -5.13
C LEU A 29 9.27 6.67 -5.38
N MET A 30 9.34 7.69 -4.51
CA MET A 30 10.33 8.76 -4.66
C MET A 30 11.77 8.20 -4.62
N GLY A 31 12.05 7.27 -3.71
CA GLY A 31 13.35 6.58 -3.64
C GLY A 31 13.65 5.81 -4.93
N CYS A 32 12.67 5.06 -5.45
CA CYS A 32 12.78 4.36 -6.72
C CYS A 32 13.11 5.31 -7.89
N LEU A 33 12.48 6.49 -7.95
CA LEU A 33 12.75 7.49 -8.99
C LEU A 33 14.16 8.08 -8.87
N GLN A 34 14.61 8.37 -7.65
CA GLN A 34 15.97 8.86 -7.40
C GLN A 34 17.03 7.85 -7.84
N GLU A 35 16.83 6.58 -7.52
CA GLU A 35 17.72 5.50 -7.94
C GLU A 35 17.76 5.37 -9.46
N ARG A 36 16.59 5.38 -10.12
CA ARG A 36 16.52 5.33 -11.58
C ARG A 36 17.22 6.53 -12.23
N ALA A 37 16.99 7.75 -11.74
CA ALA A 37 17.61 8.96 -12.25
C ALA A 37 19.14 8.94 -12.13
N LYS A 38 19.70 8.36 -11.05
CA LYS A 38 21.16 8.19 -10.91
C LYS A 38 21.74 7.32 -12.02
N ILE A 39 21.02 6.28 -12.46
CA ILE A 39 21.44 5.42 -13.58
C ILE A 39 21.47 6.22 -14.89
N GLU A 40 20.41 6.98 -15.18
CA GLU A 40 20.33 7.82 -16.38
C GLU A 40 21.48 8.84 -16.44
N LYS A 41 21.75 9.50 -15.30
CA LYS A 41 22.89 10.42 -15.17
C LYS A 41 24.22 9.72 -15.44
N ALA A 42 24.45 8.55 -14.83
CA ALA A 42 25.70 7.84 -14.96
C ALA A 42 25.96 7.42 -16.42
N TYR A 43 24.93 6.99 -17.15
CA TYR A 43 25.05 6.66 -18.56
C TYR A 43 25.41 7.87 -19.42
N GLY A 44 24.70 8.99 -19.26
CA GLY A 44 25.03 10.24 -19.97
C GLY A 44 26.44 10.76 -19.66
N ASP A 45 26.85 10.73 -18.39
CA ASP A 45 28.20 11.14 -17.98
C ASP A 45 29.29 10.28 -18.64
N GLN A 46 29.07 8.95 -18.71
CA GLN A 46 30.01 8.02 -19.37
C GLN A 46 30.11 8.27 -20.87
N LEU A 47 28.98 8.51 -21.55
CA LEU A 47 28.95 8.87 -22.97
C LEU A 47 29.71 10.16 -23.24
N THR A 48 29.51 11.18 -22.39
CA THR A 48 30.19 12.48 -22.50
C THR A 48 31.70 12.34 -22.32
N ALA A 49 32.13 11.59 -21.29
CA ALA A 49 33.55 11.33 -21.03
C ALA A 49 34.21 10.54 -22.17
N TRP A 50 33.52 9.51 -22.67
CA TRP A 50 33.97 8.70 -23.80
C TRP A 50 34.11 9.55 -25.08
N SER A 51 33.09 10.33 -25.42
CA SER A 51 33.08 11.22 -26.59
C SER A 51 34.26 12.18 -26.55
N LYS A 52 34.42 12.91 -25.44
CA LYS A 52 35.48 13.90 -25.27
C LYS A 52 36.87 13.27 -25.42
N ARG A 53 37.09 12.09 -24.83
CA ARG A 53 38.38 11.38 -24.93
C ARG A 53 38.69 11.02 -26.38
N TRP A 54 37.75 10.39 -27.08
CA TRP A 54 38.02 9.90 -28.44
C TRP A 54 38.09 11.00 -29.47
N ARG A 55 37.28 12.06 -29.34
CA ARG A 55 37.39 13.27 -30.16
C ARG A 55 38.82 13.82 -30.13
N GLN A 56 39.39 13.99 -28.94
CA GLN A 56 40.78 14.47 -28.78
C GLN A 56 41.84 13.53 -29.37
N LEU A 57 41.62 12.21 -29.31
CA LEU A 57 42.54 11.23 -29.87
C LEU A 57 42.49 11.20 -31.40
N ILE A 58 41.30 11.37 -31.99
CA ILE A 58 41.12 11.40 -33.44
C ILE A 58 41.70 12.70 -34.02
N GLU A 59 41.37 13.85 -33.44
CA GLU A 59 41.84 15.18 -33.90
C GLU A 59 43.36 15.35 -33.83
N LYS A 60 44.03 14.61 -32.93
CA LYS A 60 45.50 14.57 -32.82
C LYS A 60 46.13 13.39 -33.55
N GLY A 61 45.31 12.50 -34.07
CA GLY A 61 45.73 11.28 -34.75
C GLY A 61 46.11 11.55 -36.21
N PRO A 62 46.59 10.51 -36.91
CA PRO A 62 46.97 10.62 -38.31
C PRO A 62 45.77 10.54 -39.28
N GLN A 63 44.55 10.33 -38.80
CA GLN A 63 43.37 10.21 -39.65
C GLN A 63 42.84 11.60 -40.02
N TYR A 64 42.62 11.84 -41.31
CA TYR A 64 42.10 13.10 -41.82
C TYR A 64 40.92 12.90 -42.79
N GLY A 65 40.34 14.01 -43.25
CA GLY A 65 39.44 14.03 -44.39
C GLY A 65 38.00 13.61 -44.09
N THR A 66 37.33 12.97 -45.06
CA THR A 66 35.91 12.58 -44.93
C THR A 66 35.68 11.46 -43.92
N VAL A 67 36.63 10.53 -43.80
CA VAL A 67 36.56 9.43 -42.84
C VAL A 67 36.74 9.92 -41.40
N GLU A 68 37.67 10.85 -41.15
CA GLU A 68 37.81 11.52 -39.85
C GLU A 68 36.49 12.15 -39.41
N ARG A 69 35.85 12.92 -40.31
CA ARG A 69 34.56 13.57 -40.03
C ARG A 69 33.44 12.57 -39.73
N ALA A 70 33.39 11.45 -40.45
CA ALA A 70 32.40 10.41 -40.18
C ALA A 70 32.66 9.72 -38.83
N TRP A 71 33.93 9.49 -38.48
CA TRP A 71 34.29 8.92 -37.18
C TRP A 71 33.93 9.89 -36.04
N LEU A 72 34.25 11.17 -36.16
CA LEU A 72 33.84 12.21 -35.22
C LEU A 72 32.31 12.36 -35.12
N GLY A 73 31.57 11.96 -36.15
CA GLY A 73 30.10 11.87 -36.13
C GLY A 73 29.58 10.89 -35.06
N VAL A 74 30.33 9.83 -34.76
CA VAL A 74 29.99 8.88 -33.67
C VAL A 74 30.06 9.55 -32.30
N MET A 75 31.07 10.39 -32.09
CA MET A 75 31.24 11.15 -30.84
C MET A 75 30.10 12.17 -30.66
N THR A 76 29.74 12.86 -31.74
CA THR A 76 28.60 13.79 -31.75
C THR A 76 27.27 13.08 -31.45
N GLU A 77 27.07 11.87 -31.97
CA GLU A 77 25.88 11.06 -31.64
C GLU A 77 25.84 10.71 -30.15
N ALA A 78 26.95 10.25 -29.58
CA ALA A 78 27.04 9.93 -28.15
C ALA A 78 26.79 11.15 -27.24
N GLU A 79 27.27 12.34 -27.63
CA GLU A 79 26.96 13.60 -26.95
C GLU A 79 25.46 13.90 -26.95
N LYS A 80 24.78 13.67 -28.08
CA LYS A 80 23.33 13.89 -28.20
C LYS A 80 22.51 12.85 -27.45
N VAL A 81 22.94 11.59 -27.44
CA VAL A 81 22.33 10.56 -26.59
C VAL A 81 22.54 10.92 -25.11
N SER A 82 23.72 11.39 -24.72
CA SER A 82 23.96 11.87 -23.35
C SER A 82 22.99 12.98 -22.95
N GLU A 83 22.81 14.01 -23.79
CA GLU A 83 21.85 15.10 -23.56
C GLU A 83 20.43 14.54 -23.30
N LEU A 84 19.95 13.60 -24.13
CA LEU A 84 18.65 12.96 -23.94
C LEU A 84 18.55 12.26 -22.58
N HIS A 85 19.57 11.51 -22.17
CA HIS A 85 19.54 10.82 -20.86
C HIS A 85 19.61 11.81 -19.68
N GLN A 86 20.26 12.96 -19.82
CA GLN A 86 20.20 14.03 -18.83
C GLN A 86 18.81 14.67 -18.76
N GLU A 87 18.12 14.81 -19.88
CA GLU A 87 16.71 15.26 -19.92
C GLU A 87 15.80 14.27 -19.20
N VAL A 88 15.94 12.95 -19.44
CA VAL A 88 15.20 11.92 -18.70
C VAL A 88 15.42 12.07 -17.20
N LYS A 89 16.68 12.16 -16.76
CA LYS A 89 17.03 12.38 -15.34
C LYS A 89 16.33 13.63 -14.78
N ASN A 90 16.33 14.72 -15.54
CA ASN A 90 15.70 15.97 -15.12
C ASN A 90 14.18 15.83 -15.02
N GLY A 91 13.51 15.19 -15.98
CA GLY A 91 12.07 14.93 -15.92
C GLY A 91 11.69 14.08 -14.70
N LEU A 92 12.43 13.00 -14.45
CA LEU A 92 12.20 12.14 -13.28
C LEU A 92 12.34 12.88 -11.94
N LEU A 93 13.32 13.78 -11.81
CA LEU A 93 13.63 14.45 -10.54
C LEU A 93 12.89 15.76 -10.32
N ASN A 94 12.77 16.58 -11.35
CA ASN A 94 12.24 17.94 -11.23
C ASN A 94 10.73 17.98 -11.47
N GLU A 95 10.17 16.98 -12.16
CA GLU A 95 8.74 16.90 -12.45
C GLU A 95 8.11 15.75 -11.66
N ASP A 96 8.45 14.50 -11.97
CA ASP A 96 7.74 13.34 -11.42
C ASP A 96 7.91 13.24 -9.89
N LEU A 97 9.16 13.31 -9.41
CA LEU A 97 9.46 13.24 -7.98
C LEU A 97 8.84 14.39 -7.20
N GLU A 98 8.98 15.63 -7.67
CA GLU A 98 8.39 16.78 -6.98
C GLU A 98 6.85 16.74 -7.01
N LYS A 99 6.23 16.20 -8.07
CA LYS A 99 4.79 15.93 -8.12
C LYS A 99 4.35 14.93 -7.05
N VAL A 100 5.09 13.82 -6.85
CA VAL A 100 4.82 12.86 -5.76
C VAL A 100 4.98 13.51 -4.39
N LYS A 101 6.05 14.27 -4.19
CA LYS A 101 6.35 14.96 -2.93
C LYS A 101 5.29 15.99 -2.56
N ASN A 102 4.84 16.80 -3.52
CA ASN A 102 3.79 17.79 -3.31
C ASN A 102 2.46 17.11 -2.99
N TRP A 103 2.08 16.09 -3.78
CA TRP A 103 0.85 15.32 -3.51
C TRP A 103 0.88 14.66 -2.13
N GLN A 104 2.01 14.05 -1.74
CA GLN A 104 2.16 13.44 -0.41
C GLN A 104 2.00 14.47 0.71
N LYS A 105 2.57 15.67 0.56
CA LYS A 105 2.47 16.75 1.55
C LYS A 105 1.03 17.25 1.72
N GLU A 106 0.26 17.31 0.64
CA GLU A 106 -1.14 17.73 0.66
C GLU A 106 -2.09 16.62 1.15
N ALA A 107 -1.76 15.36 0.89
CA ALA A 107 -2.59 14.22 1.27
C ALA A 107 -2.39 13.76 2.71
N TYR A 108 -1.22 14.03 3.32
CA TYR A 108 -0.84 13.49 4.62
C TYR A 108 -0.31 14.56 5.57
N HIS A 109 -1.04 14.81 6.66
CA HIS A 109 -0.70 15.88 7.61
C HIS A 109 -0.12 15.29 8.90
N LYS A 110 1.19 15.45 9.11
CA LYS A 110 1.88 14.98 10.33
C LYS A 110 1.35 15.69 11.58
N GLN A 111 1.19 14.92 12.66
CA GLN A 111 0.82 15.45 13.97
C GLN A 111 2.04 15.64 14.89
N MET A 112 1.94 16.56 15.85
CA MET A 112 3.03 16.84 16.82
C MET A 112 3.45 15.61 17.63
N ILE A 113 2.52 14.72 17.96
CA ILE A 113 2.75 13.51 18.77
C ILE A 113 3.11 12.27 17.93
N GLY A 114 3.41 12.46 16.65
CA GLY A 114 3.63 11.37 15.68
C GLY A 114 2.33 10.88 15.03
N GLY A 115 2.49 10.20 13.89
CA GLY A 115 1.39 9.76 13.04
C GLY A 115 0.79 10.85 12.15
N PHE A 116 -0.25 10.47 11.40
CA PHE A 116 -0.95 11.36 10.46
C PHE A 116 -2.36 11.67 10.95
N LYS A 117 -2.82 12.89 10.68
CA LYS A 117 -4.15 13.37 11.01
C LYS A 117 -5.23 12.46 10.42
N GLU A 118 -5.06 12.06 9.16
CA GLU A 118 -6.00 11.22 8.41
C GLU A 118 -6.17 9.84 9.06
N ALA A 119 -5.07 9.23 9.50
CA ALA A 119 -5.09 7.94 10.20
C ALA A 119 -5.77 8.05 11.58
N LYS A 120 -5.49 9.14 12.31
CA LYS A 120 -6.13 9.39 13.60
C LYS A 120 -7.63 9.63 13.48
N GLU A 121 -8.07 10.44 12.52
CA GLU A 121 -9.49 10.69 12.26
C GLU A 121 -10.25 9.41 11.91
N ALA A 122 -9.66 8.54 11.08
CA ALA A 122 -10.23 7.24 10.76
C ALA A 122 -10.33 6.33 12.00
N ASP A 123 -9.26 6.23 12.82
CA ASP A 123 -9.27 5.42 14.05
C ASP A 123 -10.30 5.91 15.06
N GLU A 124 -10.40 7.22 15.28
CA GLU A 124 -11.41 7.83 16.15
C GLU A 124 -12.83 7.61 15.62
N GLY A 125 -13.03 7.72 14.31
CA GLY A 125 -14.30 7.42 13.64
C GLY A 125 -14.74 5.98 13.88
N PHE A 126 -13.87 5.01 13.64
CA PHE A 126 -14.17 3.59 13.87
C PHE A 126 -14.42 3.29 15.35
N LYS A 127 -13.60 3.84 16.27
CA LYS A 127 -13.81 3.68 17.72
C LYS A 127 -15.18 4.21 18.13
N LYS A 128 -15.58 5.38 17.64
CA LYS A 128 -16.87 5.99 17.93
C LYS A 128 -18.02 5.13 17.39
N ALA A 129 -17.93 4.67 16.14
CA ALA A 129 -18.93 3.81 15.51
C ALA A 129 -19.09 2.45 16.23
N GLN A 130 -17.98 1.85 16.67
CA GLN A 130 -17.98 0.51 17.27
C GLN A 130 -18.32 0.49 18.77
N LYS A 131 -18.10 1.60 19.50
CA LYS A 131 -18.24 1.65 20.97
C LYS A 131 -19.61 1.18 21.50
N PRO A 132 -20.77 1.60 20.94
CA PRO A 132 -22.08 1.16 21.45
C PRO A 132 -22.28 -0.35 21.30
N TRP A 133 -21.95 -0.90 20.13
CA TRP A 133 -22.06 -2.32 19.84
C TRP A 133 -21.11 -3.15 20.69
N ALA A 134 -19.85 -2.72 20.85
CA ALA A 134 -18.87 -3.41 21.70
C ALA A 134 -19.31 -3.47 23.17
N LYS A 135 -19.95 -2.41 23.69
CA LYS A 135 -20.52 -2.40 25.05
C LYS A 135 -21.63 -3.45 25.18
N LYS A 136 -22.59 -3.48 24.25
CA LYS A 136 -23.70 -4.45 24.24
C LYS A 136 -23.24 -5.88 24.02
N LEU A 137 -22.22 -6.09 23.18
CA LEU A 137 -21.59 -7.39 22.99
C LEU A 137 -21.00 -7.92 24.32
N LYS A 138 -20.31 -7.07 25.08
CA LYS A 138 -19.74 -7.44 26.39
C LYS A 138 -20.83 -7.78 27.42
N GLU A 139 -21.92 -7.02 27.45
CA GLU A 139 -23.08 -7.29 28.31
C GLU A 139 -23.72 -8.65 27.95
N MET A 140 -23.91 -8.92 26.67
CA MET A 140 -24.44 -10.19 26.15
C MET A 140 -23.52 -11.37 26.49
N GLU A 141 -22.21 -11.26 26.25
CA GLU A 141 -21.24 -12.32 26.59
C GLU A 141 -21.19 -12.59 28.11
N THR A 142 -21.39 -11.58 28.94
CA THR A 142 -21.47 -11.75 30.40
C THR A 142 -22.75 -12.50 30.79
N ALA A 143 -23.90 -12.09 30.26
CA ALA A 143 -25.18 -12.75 30.53
C ALA A 143 -25.19 -14.21 30.04
N LYS A 144 -24.61 -14.47 28.86
CA LYS A 144 -24.40 -15.82 28.32
C LYS A 144 -23.60 -16.71 29.26
N LYS A 145 -22.48 -16.21 29.80
CA LYS A 145 -21.67 -16.95 30.78
C LYS A 145 -22.45 -17.26 32.05
N THR A 146 -23.19 -16.28 32.58
CA THR A 146 -24.05 -16.49 33.76
C THR A 146 -25.13 -17.54 33.50
N TYR A 147 -25.80 -17.48 32.36
CA TYR A 147 -26.81 -18.47 31.97
C TYR A 147 -26.23 -19.89 31.86
N HIS A 148 -25.10 -20.06 31.18
CA HIS A 148 -24.44 -21.37 31.07
C HIS A 148 -23.96 -21.91 32.43
N MET A 149 -23.51 -21.04 33.32
CA MET A 149 -23.12 -21.42 34.68
C MET A 149 -24.34 -21.89 35.49
N ALA A 150 -25.45 -21.17 35.44
CA ALA A 150 -26.70 -21.57 36.09
C ALA A 150 -27.20 -22.93 35.55
N CYS A 151 -27.13 -23.16 34.23
CA CYS A 151 -27.51 -24.44 33.63
C CYS A 151 -26.62 -25.59 34.14
N LYS A 152 -25.32 -25.34 34.32
CA LYS A 152 -24.39 -26.32 34.86
C LYS A 152 -24.71 -26.64 36.33
N GLU A 153 -25.03 -25.63 37.13
CA GLU A 153 -25.40 -25.80 38.54
C GLU A 153 -26.73 -26.52 38.71
N GLU A 154 -27.73 -26.19 37.90
CA GLU A 154 -29.02 -26.89 37.87
C GLU A 154 -28.84 -28.37 37.52
N LYS A 155 -28.06 -28.68 36.48
CA LYS A 155 -27.74 -30.07 36.12
C LYS A 155 -27.06 -30.81 37.27
N LEU A 156 -26.11 -30.17 37.97
CA LEU A 156 -25.43 -30.75 39.12
C LEU A 156 -26.37 -30.95 40.33
N ALA A 157 -27.29 -30.03 40.56
CA ALA A 157 -28.30 -30.15 41.61
C ALA A 157 -29.29 -31.28 41.32
N ALA A 158 -29.79 -31.36 40.08
CA ALA A 158 -30.69 -32.40 39.62
C ALA A 158 -30.05 -33.80 39.70
N THR A 159 -28.78 -33.96 39.31
CA THR A 159 -28.05 -35.22 39.48
C THR A 159 -27.93 -35.61 40.96
N ARG A 160 -27.55 -34.68 41.85
CA ARG A 160 -27.45 -34.95 43.29
C ARG A 160 -28.80 -35.30 43.93
N GLU A 161 -29.89 -34.67 43.51
CA GLU A 161 -31.24 -34.99 43.98
C GLU A 161 -31.65 -36.40 43.53
N ALA A 162 -31.34 -36.78 42.29
CA ALA A 162 -31.60 -38.12 41.76
C ALA A 162 -30.79 -39.18 42.51
N ASP A 163 -29.49 -38.94 42.74
CA ASP A 163 -28.62 -39.84 43.50
C ASP A 163 -29.13 -40.00 44.94
N GLY A 164 -29.56 -38.91 45.59
CA GLY A 164 -30.13 -38.93 46.94
C GLY A 164 -31.36 -39.83 47.09
N LYS A 165 -32.22 -39.91 46.06
CA LYS A 165 -33.41 -40.79 46.04
C LYS A 165 -33.05 -42.28 46.01
N THR A 166 -31.84 -42.63 45.56
CA THR A 166 -31.39 -44.02 45.45
C THR A 166 -30.63 -44.52 46.69
N GLN A 167 -30.26 -43.63 47.62
CA GLN A 167 -29.49 -43.98 48.80
C GLN A 167 -30.39 -44.20 50.03
N ALA A 168 -30.33 -45.40 50.62
CA ALA A 168 -31.12 -45.78 51.79
C ALA A 168 -30.79 -45.01 53.08
N SER A 169 -29.67 -44.28 53.11
CA SER A 169 -29.20 -43.50 54.27
C SER A 169 -29.65 -42.04 54.28
N VAL A 170 -30.29 -41.55 53.21
CA VAL A 170 -30.74 -40.16 53.09
C VAL A 170 -32.08 -39.99 53.81
N THR A 171 -32.14 -39.03 54.74
CA THR A 171 -33.39 -38.77 55.48
C THR A 171 -34.38 -37.96 54.64
N THR A 172 -35.67 -38.03 54.99
CA THR A 172 -36.73 -37.25 54.33
C THR A 172 -36.43 -35.75 54.30
N ASP A 173 -35.87 -35.20 55.39
CA ASP A 173 -35.47 -33.79 55.46
C ASP A 173 -34.30 -33.45 54.53
N GLN A 174 -33.32 -34.34 54.39
CA GLN A 174 -32.22 -34.17 53.44
C GLN A 174 -32.71 -34.23 52.00
N GLN A 175 -33.64 -35.13 51.70
CA GLN A 175 -34.26 -35.24 50.38
C GLN A 175 -35.05 -33.98 50.02
N LYS A 176 -35.81 -33.43 50.98
CA LYS A 176 -36.53 -32.16 50.82
C LYS A 176 -35.57 -31.00 50.53
N LYS A 177 -34.45 -30.92 51.24
CA LYS A 177 -33.42 -29.89 51.03
C LYS A 177 -32.74 -29.99 49.66
N LEU A 178 -32.53 -31.21 49.14
CA LEU A 178 -32.02 -31.41 47.79
C LEU A 178 -33.02 -30.91 46.75
N HIS A 179 -34.31 -31.21 46.93
CA HIS A 179 -35.37 -30.75 46.05
C HIS A 179 -35.51 -29.22 46.03
N GLU A 180 -35.56 -28.58 47.20
CA GLU A 180 -35.58 -27.11 47.34
C GLU A 180 -34.38 -26.44 46.64
N LYS A 181 -33.21 -27.08 46.70
CA LYS A 181 -32.01 -26.61 46.00
C LYS A 181 -32.15 -26.73 44.48
N THR A 182 -32.67 -27.85 43.97
CA THR A 182 -32.94 -28.03 42.54
C THR A 182 -33.93 -26.98 42.03
N ASP A 183 -35.03 -26.74 42.75
CA ASP A 183 -36.04 -25.76 42.33
C ASP A 183 -35.49 -24.33 42.35
N LYS A 184 -34.65 -23.99 43.34
CA LYS A 184 -33.91 -22.73 43.32
C LYS A 184 -33.02 -22.61 42.08
N CYS A 185 -32.24 -23.65 41.76
CA CYS A 185 -31.39 -23.63 40.57
C CYS A 185 -32.20 -23.50 39.26
N LYS A 186 -33.38 -24.12 39.16
CA LYS A 186 -34.29 -23.93 38.02
C LYS A 186 -34.77 -22.48 37.88
N HIS A 187 -35.14 -21.85 39.00
CA HIS A 187 -35.51 -20.42 38.99
C HIS A 187 -34.34 -19.53 38.58
N ASP A 188 -33.13 -19.81 39.09
CA ASP A 188 -31.91 -19.08 38.74
C ASP A 188 -31.56 -19.23 37.24
N VAL A 189 -31.75 -20.42 36.66
CA VAL A 189 -31.62 -20.66 35.21
C VAL A 189 -32.60 -19.80 34.42
N GLN A 190 -33.88 -19.79 34.79
CA GLN A 190 -34.91 -19.03 34.08
C GLN A 190 -34.61 -17.52 34.13
N LYS A 191 -34.25 -17.00 35.30
CA LYS A 191 -33.86 -15.60 35.48
C LYS A 191 -32.61 -15.23 34.67
N ALA A 192 -31.61 -16.12 34.63
CA ALA A 192 -30.40 -15.91 33.84
C ALA A 192 -30.69 -15.96 32.32
N LYS A 193 -31.62 -16.83 31.90
CA LYS A 193 -32.08 -16.95 30.51
C LYS A 193 -32.77 -15.67 30.05
N GLU A 194 -33.73 -15.15 30.81
CA GLU A 194 -34.42 -13.90 30.49
C GLU A 194 -33.45 -12.72 30.34
N LYS A 195 -32.46 -12.63 31.24
CA LYS A 195 -31.40 -11.62 31.14
C LYS A 195 -30.53 -11.79 29.90
N TYR A 196 -30.20 -13.04 29.55
CA TYR A 196 -29.43 -13.35 28.35
C TYR A 196 -30.22 -13.00 27.08
N GLU A 197 -31.47 -13.43 26.96
CA GLU A 197 -32.35 -13.12 25.81
C GLU A 197 -32.58 -11.61 25.66
N LYS A 198 -32.78 -10.88 26.76
CA LYS A 198 -32.87 -9.42 26.75
C LYS A 198 -31.59 -8.78 26.20
N SER A 199 -30.43 -9.19 26.71
CA SER A 199 -29.15 -8.66 26.23
C SER A 199 -28.87 -8.99 24.75
N LEU A 200 -29.37 -10.12 24.26
CA LEU A 200 -29.28 -10.52 22.86
C LEU A 200 -30.16 -9.65 21.96
N SER A 201 -31.39 -9.36 22.41
CA SER A 201 -32.30 -8.44 21.71
C SER A 201 -31.74 -7.02 21.64
N GLU A 202 -31.19 -6.50 22.75
CA GLU A 202 -30.53 -5.19 22.79
C GLU A 202 -29.30 -5.11 21.86
N LEU A 203 -28.50 -6.19 21.78
CA LEU A 203 -27.38 -6.28 20.84
C LEU A 203 -27.87 -6.27 19.38
N SER A 204 -28.94 -7.03 19.09
CA SER A 204 -29.55 -7.07 17.77
C SER A 204 -30.04 -5.68 17.34
N ALA A 205 -30.72 -4.96 18.24
CA ALA A 205 -31.23 -3.61 17.98
C ALA A 205 -30.14 -2.59 17.63
N VAL A 206 -28.95 -2.69 18.24
CA VAL A 206 -27.82 -1.77 17.95
C VAL A 206 -26.94 -2.22 16.78
N THR A 207 -27.18 -3.41 16.21
CA THR A 207 -26.33 -3.95 15.13
C THR A 207 -26.49 -3.21 13.81
N PRO A 208 -27.71 -2.91 13.30
CA PRO A 208 -27.88 -2.13 12.07
C PRO A 208 -27.21 -0.74 12.10
N PRO A 209 -27.44 0.14 13.11
CA PRO A 209 -26.79 1.46 13.13
C PRO A 209 -25.27 1.36 13.30
N TYR A 210 -24.77 0.32 13.98
CA TYR A 210 -23.34 0.01 14.03
C TYR A 210 -22.79 -0.32 12.65
N GLN A 211 -23.46 -1.19 11.91
CA GLN A 211 -23.02 -1.61 10.57
C GLN A 211 -22.97 -0.42 9.61
N GLU A 212 -23.98 0.44 9.63
CA GLU A 212 -24.04 1.66 8.82
C GLU A 212 -22.93 2.65 9.20
N SER A 213 -22.75 2.93 10.49
CA SER A 213 -21.71 3.85 10.96
C SER A 213 -20.30 3.35 10.63
N MET A 214 -20.05 2.04 10.75
CA MET A 214 -18.77 1.44 10.36
C MET A 214 -18.53 1.52 8.86
N GLU A 215 -19.58 1.40 8.05
CA GLU A 215 -19.49 1.50 6.58
C GLU A 215 -19.15 2.92 6.16
N GLN A 216 -19.80 3.91 6.75
CA GLN A 216 -19.54 5.32 6.46
C GLN A 216 -18.06 5.69 6.67
N VAL A 217 -17.46 5.26 7.78
CA VAL A 217 -16.03 5.51 8.05
C VAL A 217 -15.14 4.72 7.08
N PHE A 218 -15.54 3.48 6.75
CA PHE A 218 -14.79 2.65 5.80
C PHE A 218 -14.81 3.23 4.39
N ASP A 219 -15.93 3.76 3.93
CA ASP A 219 -16.07 4.38 2.62
C ASP A 219 -15.21 5.63 2.50
N GLN A 220 -15.09 6.43 3.56
CA GLN A 220 -14.13 7.54 3.60
C GLN A 220 -12.68 7.04 3.43
N CYS A 221 -12.32 5.94 4.11
CA CYS A 221 -11.01 5.31 3.93
C CYS A 221 -10.80 4.76 2.50
N GLN A 222 -11.86 4.31 1.85
CA GLN A 222 -11.79 3.85 0.45
C GLN A 222 -11.66 5.02 -0.52
N GLN A 223 -12.40 6.10 -0.32
CA GLN A 223 -12.28 7.31 -1.14
C GLN A 223 -10.86 7.88 -1.08
N HIS A 224 -10.27 7.92 0.11
CA HIS A 224 -8.88 8.33 0.29
C HIS A 224 -7.91 7.42 -0.49
N GLU A 225 -8.09 6.11 -0.41
CA GLU A 225 -7.28 5.14 -1.14
C GLU A 225 -7.45 5.24 -2.66
N VAL A 226 -8.68 5.46 -3.14
CA VAL A 226 -8.96 5.67 -4.57
C VAL A 226 -8.21 6.90 -5.09
N LYS A 227 -8.19 8.01 -4.35
CA LYS A 227 -7.40 9.20 -4.74
C LYS A 227 -5.92 8.87 -4.91
N ARG A 228 -5.33 8.12 -3.97
CA ARG A 228 -3.93 7.66 -4.05
C ARG A 228 -3.70 6.77 -5.28
N LEU A 229 -4.57 5.80 -5.52
CA LEU A 229 -4.41 4.85 -6.64
C LEU A 229 -4.59 5.54 -7.99
N THR A 230 -5.49 6.51 -8.11
CA THR A 230 -5.65 7.33 -9.31
C THR A 230 -4.40 8.16 -9.56
N PHE A 231 -3.91 8.87 -8.54
CA PHE A 231 -2.65 9.62 -8.62
C PHE A 231 -1.47 8.72 -9.02
N LEU A 232 -1.37 7.52 -8.43
CA LEU A 232 -0.31 6.57 -8.75
C LEU A 232 -0.36 6.10 -10.21
N LYS A 233 -1.55 5.92 -10.79
CA LYS A 233 -1.68 5.60 -12.21
C LYS A 233 -1.20 6.74 -13.09
N GLU A 234 -1.57 7.97 -12.76
CA GLU A 234 -1.16 9.16 -13.50
C GLU A 234 0.36 9.32 -13.48
N ILE A 235 0.99 9.26 -12.30
CA ILE A 235 2.44 9.42 -12.21
C ILE A 235 3.20 8.32 -12.95
N LEU A 236 2.71 7.07 -12.94
CA LEU A 236 3.34 5.98 -13.70
C LEU A 236 3.27 6.20 -15.21
N LEU A 237 2.23 6.89 -15.70
CA LEU A 237 2.15 7.28 -17.11
C LEU A 237 3.10 8.42 -17.44
N ASP A 238 3.26 9.40 -16.55
CA ASP A 238 4.23 10.49 -16.69
C ASP A 238 5.67 9.94 -16.73
N ILE A 239 6.01 9.05 -15.79
CA ILE A 239 7.30 8.35 -15.75
C ILE A 239 7.54 7.57 -17.05
N LYS A 240 6.54 6.81 -17.52
CA LYS A 240 6.64 6.10 -18.80
C LYS A 240 6.94 7.06 -19.95
N ARG A 241 6.30 8.23 -19.98
CA ARG A 241 6.52 9.23 -21.01
C ARG A 241 7.95 9.77 -20.97
N HIS A 242 8.46 10.11 -19.80
CA HIS A 242 9.85 10.58 -19.64
C HIS A 242 10.88 9.51 -20.01
N LEU A 243 10.62 8.24 -19.72
CA LEU A 243 11.51 7.14 -20.08
C LEU A 243 11.46 6.76 -21.57
N ASN A 244 10.46 7.21 -22.32
CA ASN A 244 10.25 6.76 -23.69
C ASN A 244 11.07 7.58 -24.71
N LEU A 245 12.26 7.08 -25.03
CA LEU A 245 13.20 7.74 -25.95
C LEU A 245 13.06 7.30 -27.43
N THR A 246 12.11 6.43 -27.78
CA THR A 246 12.11 5.72 -29.08
C THR A 246 12.14 6.63 -30.31
N GLU A 247 11.44 7.75 -30.31
CA GLU A 247 11.41 8.66 -31.47
C GLU A 247 12.62 9.59 -31.47
N ASN A 248 13.03 10.09 -30.30
CA ASN A 248 14.15 11.01 -30.15
C ASN A 248 15.49 10.33 -30.46
N GLN A 249 15.73 9.12 -29.94
CA GLN A 249 16.95 8.37 -30.22
C GLN A 249 17.04 7.96 -31.70
N ARG A 250 15.94 7.52 -32.32
CA ARG A 250 15.93 7.19 -33.76
C ARG A 250 16.27 8.39 -34.63
N SER A 251 15.78 9.57 -34.27
CA SER A 251 16.11 10.83 -34.96
C SER A 251 17.60 11.16 -34.80
N VAL A 252 18.13 11.10 -33.57
CA VAL A 252 19.54 11.36 -33.27
C VAL A 252 20.46 10.42 -34.04
N THR A 253 20.28 9.10 -33.90
CA THR A 253 21.13 8.13 -34.59
C THR A 253 20.97 8.19 -36.11
N GLY A 254 19.75 8.35 -36.62
CA GLY A 254 19.48 8.42 -38.07
C GLY A 254 20.11 9.64 -38.74
N VAL A 255 19.96 10.83 -38.15
CA VAL A 255 20.43 12.09 -38.74
C VAL A 255 21.93 12.27 -38.53
N ILE A 256 22.45 11.93 -37.36
CA ILE A 256 23.83 12.26 -36.96
C ILE A 256 24.82 11.15 -37.32
N LEU A 257 24.40 9.88 -37.27
CA LEU A 257 25.31 8.75 -37.52
C LEU A 257 25.18 8.21 -38.94
N TYR A 258 23.97 7.82 -39.36
CA TYR A 258 23.79 7.11 -40.63
C TYR A 258 24.09 7.99 -41.84
N ARG A 259 23.61 9.24 -41.85
CA ARG A 259 23.79 10.12 -43.01
C ARG A 259 25.26 10.51 -43.26
N PRO A 260 26.07 10.88 -42.24
CA PRO A 260 27.49 11.19 -42.45
C PRO A 260 28.34 9.95 -42.77
N ILE A 261 28.10 8.81 -42.11
CA ILE A 261 28.83 7.56 -42.40
C ILE A 261 28.53 7.10 -43.83
N HIS A 262 27.27 7.09 -44.25
CA HIS A 262 26.88 6.74 -45.61
C HIS A 262 27.56 7.65 -46.65
N THR A 263 27.63 8.96 -46.37
CA THR A 263 28.32 9.94 -47.23
C THR A 263 29.82 9.69 -47.29
N ALA A 264 30.47 9.38 -46.17
CA ALA A 264 31.91 9.12 -46.15
C ALA A 264 32.28 7.80 -46.84
N VAL A 265 31.52 6.73 -46.61
CA VAL A 265 31.77 5.42 -47.21
C VAL A 265 31.54 5.44 -48.73
N LEU A 266 30.47 6.08 -49.21
CA LEU A 266 30.17 6.12 -50.65
C LEU A 266 31.09 7.07 -51.44
N ASN A 267 31.51 8.20 -50.85
CA ASN A 267 32.38 9.14 -51.56
C ASN A 267 33.85 8.67 -51.61
N HIS A 268 34.30 7.84 -50.66
CA HIS A 268 35.69 7.32 -50.67
C HIS A 268 35.93 6.24 -51.74
N LEU A 269 34.90 5.57 -52.23
CA LEU A 269 35.04 4.58 -53.30
C LEU A 269 35.35 5.21 -54.68
N HIS A 270 35.30 6.53 -54.80
CA HIS A 270 35.39 7.23 -56.10
C HIS A 270 36.63 8.14 -56.27
N GLN A 271 37.55 8.27 -55.30
CA GLN A 271 38.76 9.07 -55.47
C GLN A 271 40.05 8.31 -55.08
N PRO A 272 41.04 8.19 -55.98
CA PRO A 272 42.36 7.66 -55.63
C PRO A 272 43.11 8.66 -54.74
N PHE A 273 43.82 8.15 -53.72
CA PHE A 273 44.69 8.94 -52.84
C PHE A 273 45.69 9.76 -53.66
N LEU A 274 45.75 11.08 -53.43
CA LEU A 274 46.69 11.97 -54.11
C LEU A 274 47.99 12.08 -53.29
N PRO A 275 49.16 12.30 -53.94
CA PRO A 275 50.46 12.33 -53.26
C PRO A 275 50.62 13.45 -52.21
N HIS A 276 49.71 14.42 -52.16
CA HIS A 276 49.74 15.52 -51.20
C HIS A 276 49.05 15.17 -49.86
N ASP A 277 48.45 13.98 -49.76
CA ASP A 277 47.77 13.50 -48.56
C ASP A 277 48.69 12.65 -47.64
N LEU A 278 50.02 12.66 -47.86
CA LEU A 278 51.05 12.00 -47.05
C LEU A 278 51.88 12.99 -46.24
#